data_AF-A0A2P4EVW2-F1
#
_entry.id   AF-A0A2P4EVW2-F1
#
_cell.length_a   1.000
_cell.length_b   1.000
_cell.length_c   1.000
_cell.angle_alpha   90.00
_cell.angle_beta   90.00
_cell.angle_gamma   90.00
#
_symmetry.space_group_name_H-M   'P 1'
#
loop_
_entity.id
_entity.type
_entity.pdbx_description
1 polymer ?
#
loop_
_entity_poly.entity_id
_entity_poly.type
_entity_poly.pdbx_seq_one_letter_code
_entity_poly.pdbx_strand_id
1 'polypeptide(L)'
;MRETTFGLPQWAQWLYAIDGVAPLLLALQDECDEDVLLLLLAIWLWQQRRALPASRWQALQTEQGAWREAVILPAREARRSLAGDPQSQALYQVAKQTEIEAELNQLARLGAWLGCSELTAADLSACLAGACEGALSGRRAELLEQLALRLEQELSSLL
;
A
#
# COMPACT_ATOMS: atom_id res chain seq x y z
N MET A 1 5.78 -8.05 22.67
CA MET A 1 5.94 -7.14 21.53
C MET A 1 7.16 -7.56 20.75
N ARG A 2 7.00 -8.27 19.63
CA ARG A 2 8.14 -8.44 18.71
C ARG A 2 8.24 -7.13 17.93
N GLU A 3 9.35 -6.41 18.10
CA GLU A 3 9.77 -5.42 17.13
C GLU A 3 9.67 -6.10 15.75
N THR A 4 8.89 -5.55 14.84
CA THR A 4 8.88 -6.02 13.46
C THR A 4 10.30 -5.87 12.93
N THR A 5 11.08 -6.95 12.94
CA THR A 5 12.48 -6.99 12.51
C THR A 5 12.62 -6.76 11.00
N PHE A 6 11.49 -6.66 10.30
CA PHE A 6 11.36 -6.48 8.86
C PHE A 6 11.15 -5.00 8.52
N GLY A 7 11.91 -4.51 7.53
CA GLY A 7 11.60 -3.23 6.90
C GLY A 7 10.25 -3.29 6.17
N LEU A 8 9.68 -2.11 5.89
CA LEU A 8 8.38 -1.99 5.21
C LEU A 8 8.25 -2.86 3.93
N PRO A 9 9.27 -2.97 3.05
CA PRO A 9 9.16 -3.81 1.85
C PRO A 9 9.01 -5.31 2.15
N GLN A 10 9.76 -5.85 3.13
CA GLN A 10 9.66 -7.26 3.52
C GLN A 10 8.35 -7.53 4.24
N TRP A 11 7.91 -6.56 5.05
CA TRP A 11 6.61 -6.63 5.72
C TRP A 11 5.45 -6.61 4.73
N ALA A 12 5.49 -5.77 3.70
CA ALA A 12 4.44 -5.70 2.69
C ALA A 12 4.27 -7.04 1.97
N GLN A 13 5.39 -7.68 1.59
CA GLN A 13 5.36 -9.02 0.97
C GLN A 13 4.73 -10.08 1.89
N TRP A 14 5.02 -10.03 3.20
CA TRP A 14 4.37 -10.90 4.17
C TRP A 14 2.86 -10.61 4.27
N LEU A 15 2.45 -9.34 4.29
CA LEU A 15 1.04 -8.96 4.37
C LEU A 15 0.24 -9.47 3.16
N TYR A 16 0.83 -9.42 1.95
CA TYR A 16 0.22 -9.99 0.75
C TYR A 16 -0.01 -11.50 0.82
N ALA A 17 0.73 -12.22 1.65
CA ALA A 17 0.54 -13.66 1.86
C ALA A 17 -0.63 -13.98 2.80
N ILE A 18 -1.24 -12.98 3.44
CA ILE A 18 -2.43 -13.17 4.27
C ILE A 18 -3.65 -13.37 3.36
N ASP A 19 -4.37 -14.47 3.57
CA ASP A 19 -5.58 -14.79 2.83
C ASP A 19 -6.59 -13.63 2.89
N GLY A 20 -7.17 -13.29 1.74
CA GLY A 20 -8.15 -12.22 1.62
C GLY A 20 -7.61 -10.79 1.60
N VAL A 21 -6.34 -10.55 1.98
CA VAL A 21 -5.75 -9.19 1.94
C VAL A 21 -5.41 -8.78 0.51
N ALA A 22 -4.68 -9.63 -0.23
CA ALA A 22 -4.24 -9.30 -1.59
C ALA A 22 -5.42 -8.96 -2.54
N PRO A 23 -6.54 -9.71 -2.55
CA PRO A 23 -7.69 -9.36 -3.38
C PRO A 23 -8.31 -7.99 -3.05
N LEU A 24 -8.36 -7.61 -1.76
CA LEU A 24 -8.91 -6.31 -1.33
C LEU A 24 -8.00 -5.15 -1.76
N LEU A 25 -6.68 -5.30 -1.60
CA LEU A 25 -5.71 -4.30 -2.06
C LEU A 25 -5.75 -4.14 -3.59
N LEU A 26 -5.89 -5.25 -4.33
CA LEU A 26 -6.06 -5.20 -5.79
C LEU A 26 -7.37 -4.52 -6.19
N ALA A 27 -8.48 -4.80 -5.51
CA ALA A 27 -9.75 -4.12 -5.78
C ALA A 27 -9.66 -2.61 -5.49
N LEU A 28 -9.01 -2.21 -4.40
CA LEU A 28 -8.76 -0.79 -4.10
C LEU A 28 -7.90 -0.11 -5.19
N GLN A 29 -6.88 -0.82 -5.70
CA GLN A 29 -6.04 -0.33 -6.80
C GLN A 29 -6.82 -0.21 -8.12
N ASP A 30 -7.51 -1.27 -8.53
CA ASP A 30 -8.09 -1.38 -9.86
C ASP A 30 -9.45 -0.68 -9.98
N GLU A 31 -10.27 -0.71 -8.92
CA GLU A 31 -11.62 -0.13 -8.93
C GLU A 31 -11.66 1.31 -8.38
N CYS A 32 -10.76 1.66 -7.47
CA CYS A 32 -10.80 2.95 -6.75
C CYS A 32 -9.57 3.84 -7.00
N ASP A 33 -8.63 3.38 -7.83
CA ASP A 33 -7.33 4.01 -8.14
C ASP A 33 -6.51 4.34 -6.88
N GLU A 34 -6.70 3.59 -5.80
CA GLU A 34 -5.99 3.84 -4.54
C GLU A 34 -4.49 3.60 -4.66
N ASP A 35 -3.72 4.40 -3.93
CA ASP A 35 -2.28 4.13 -3.78
C ASP A 35 -2.06 3.04 -2.74
N VAL A 36 -1.90 1.81 -3.23
CA VAL A 36 -1.66 0.64 -2.38
C VAL A 36 -0.42 0.81 -1.50
N LEU A 37 0.61 1.57 -1.93
CA LEU A 37 1.82 1.76 -1.12
C LEU A 37 1.53 2.64 0.11
N LEU A 38 0.67 3.65 -0.03
CA LEU A 38 0.23 4.47 1.10
C LEU A 38 -0.67 3.68 2.05
N LEU A 39 -1.54 2.81 1.53
CA LEU A 39 -2.34 1.91 2.34
C LEU A 39 -1.46 0.93 3.13
N LEU A 40 -0.46 0.32 2.48
CA LEU A 40 0.51 -0.56 3.14
C LEU A 40 1.29 0.19 4.23
N LEU A 41 1.72 1.41 3.96
CA LEU A 41 2.39 2.28 4.94
C LEU A 41 1.51 2.55 6.16
N ALA A 42 0.23 2.88 5.94
CA ALA A 42 -0.73 3.14 7.02
C ALA A 42 -0.93 1.91 7.93
N ILE A 43 -1.11 0.74 7.33
CA ILE A 43 -1.29 -0.51 8.07
C ILE A 43 -0.01 -0.86 8.85
N TRP A 44 1.16 -0.70 8.25
CA TRP A 44 2.46 -0.95 8.90
C TRP A 44 2.70 -0.04 10.10
N LEU A 45 2.33 1.25 9.98
CA LEU A 45 2.39 2.21 11.08
C LEU A 45 1.42 1.81 12.19
N TRP A 46 0.17 1.49 11.84
CA TRP A 46 -0.84 1.08 12.82
C TRP A 46 -0.40 -0.15 13.62
N GLN A 47 0.18 -1.16 12.96
CA GLN A 47 0.67 -2.36 13.65
C GLN A 47 1.75 -2.04 14.69
N GLN A 48 2.54 -0.98 14.46
CA GLN A 48 3.53 -0.46 15.42
C GLN A 48 2.91 0.48 16.47
N ARG A 49 1.59 0.61 16.50
CA ARG A 49 0.82 1.57 17.32
C ARG A 49 1.21 3.02 17.04
N ARG A 50 1.51 3.32 15.78
CA ARG A 50 1.90 4.64 15.29
C ARG A 50 0.97 5.08 14.17
N ALA A 51 0.85 6.39 13.97
CA ALA A 51 0.08 7.02 12.93
C ALA A 51 0.74 8.34 12.53
N LEU A 52 0.57 8.73 11.28
CA LEU A 52 1.00 10.05 10.82
C LEU A 52 -0.10 11.09 11.07
N PRO A 53 0.26 12.31 11.50
CA PRO A 53 -0.70 13.40 11.51
C PRO A 53 -1.11 13.77 10.08
N ALA A 54 -2.30 14.34 9.91
CA ALA A 54 -2.88 14.66 8.59
C ALA A 54 -1.95 15.53 7.71
N SER A 55 -1.23 16.48 8.30
CA SER A 55 -0.27 17.32 7.57
C SER A 55 0.89 16.54 6.96
N ARG A 56 1.32 15.44 7.60
CA ARG A 56 2.38 14.57 7.09
C ARG A 56 1.87 13.62 6.02
N TRP A 57 0.62 13.16 6.12
CA TRP A 57 -0.03 12.40 5.05
C TRP A 57 -0.09 13.19 3.75
N GLN A 58 -0.48 14.48 3.80
CA GLN A 58 -0.53 15.32 2.60
C GLN A 58 0.84 15.48 1.92
N ALA A 59 1.91 15.65 2.71
CA ALA A 59 3.27 15.74 2.18
C ALA A 59 3.71 14.42 1.51
N LEU A 60 3.40 13.28 2.14
CA LEU A 60 3.68 11.96 1.58
C LEU A 60 2.89 11.69 0.31
N GLN A 61 1.60 12.01 0.29
CA GLN A 61 0.74 11.90 -0.89
C GLN A 61 1.32 12.69 -2.06
N THR A 62 1.80 13.91 -1.81
CA THR A 62 2.43 14.74 -2.86
C THR A 62 3.73 14.10 -3.41
N GLU A 63 4.63 13.66 -2.53
CA GLU A 63 5.89 13.03 -2.95
C GLU A 63 5.65 11.71 -3.67
N GLN A 64 4.74 10.90 -3.12
CA GLN A 64 4.36 9.61 -3.67
C GLN A 64 3.64 9.77 -5.01
N GLY A 65 2.72 10.74 -5.14
CA GLY A 65 1.99 11.01 -6.37
C GLY A 65 2.94 11.29 -7.53
N ALA A 66 3.95 12.15 -7.32
CA ALA A 66 4.96 12.44 -8.33
C ALA A 66 5.73 11.18 -8.79
N TRP A 67 6.10 10.30 -7.85
CA TRP A 67 6.76 9.04 -8.19
C TRP A 67 5.82 8.04 -8.87
N ARG A 68 4.58 7.96 -8.38
CA ARG A 68 3.53 7.09 -8.91
C ARG A 68 3.27 7.42 -10.38
N GLU A 69 3.09 8.69 -10.70
CA GLU A 69 2.86 9.17 -12.08
C GLU A 69 4.06 8.93 -12.98
N ALA A 70 5.28 9.19 -12.49
CA ALA A 70 6.48 9.11 -13.31
C ALA A 70 7.00 7.69 -13.55
N VAL A 71 6.76 6.76 -12.62
CA VAL A 71 7.40 5.43 -12.63
C VAL A 71 6.41 4.28 -12.50
N ILE A 72 5.54 4.31 -11.49
CA ILE A 72 4.67 3.16 -11.19
C ILE A 72 3.57 3.01 -12.23
N LEU A 73 2.84 4.08 -12.56
CA LEU A 73 1.75 4.04 -13.54
C LEU A 73 2.25 3.63 -14.93
N PRO A 74 3.36 4.15 -15.47
CA PRO A 74 3.91 3.67 -16.74
C PRO A 74 4.28 2.18 -16.73
N ALA A 75 4.89 1.68 -15.65
CA ALA A 75 5.21 0.26 -15.52
C ALA A 75 3.95 -0.62 -15.47
N ARG A 76 2.93 -0.16 -14.73
CA ARG A 76 1.63 -0.81 -14.61
C ARG A 76 0.88 -0.84 -15.94
N GLU A 77 0.88 0.27 -16.67
CA GLU A 77 0.31 0.38 -18.01
C GLU A 77 1.00 -0.60 -18.97
N ALA A 78 2.33 -0.62 -19.00
CA ALA A 78 3.08 -1.59 -19.81
C ALA A 78 2.69 -3.04 -19.48
N ARG A 79 2.62 -3.40 -18.19
CA ARG A 79 2.16 -4.75 -17.79
C ARG A 79 0.74 -5.03 -18.26
N ARG A 80 -0.19 -4.08 -18.06
CA ARG A 80 -1.61 -4.24 -18.46
C ARG A 80 -1.74 -4.39 -19.97
N SER A 81 -0.99 -3.64 -20.77
CA SER A 81 -0.99 -3.73 -22.24
C SER A 81 -0.42 -5.05 -22.77
N LEU A 82 0.48 -5.69 -22.02
CA LEU A 82 1.08 -6.98 -22.40
C LEU A 82 0.31 -8.19 -21.86
N ALA A 83 -0.70 -7.98 -21.01
CA ALA A 83 -1.45 -9.05 -20.38
C ALA A 83 -2.37 -9.76 -21.38
N GLY A 84 -2.44 -11.09 -21.28
CA GLY A 84 -3.36 -11.92 -22.07
C GLY A 84 -2.89 -12.28 -23.48
N ASP A 85 -1.76 -11.73 -23.96
CA ASP A 85 -1.13 -12.15 -25.21
C ASP A 85 -0.01 -13.19 -24.94
N PRO A 86 -0.17 -14.45 -25.40
CA PRO A 86 0.85 -15.47 -25.24
C PRO A 86 2.21 -15.12 -25.86
N GLN A 87 2.24 -14.33 -26.94
CA GLN A 87 3.49 -13.92 -27.59
C GLN A 87 4.26 -12.90 -26.75
N SER A 88 3.53 -12.10 -25.97
CA SER A 88 4.08 -11.09 -25.08
C SER A 88 4.42 -11.62 -23.68
N GLN A 89 4.25 -12.91 -23.40
CA GLN A 89 4.41 -13.47 -22.05
C GLN A 89 5.76 -13.13 -21.40
N ALA A 90 6.87 -13.17 -22.17
CA ALA A 90 8.18 -12.81 -21.65
C ALA A 90 8.26 -11.33 -21.26
N LEU A 91 7.75 -10.44 -22.13
CA LEU A 91 7.69 -9.00 -21.87
C LEU A 91 6.76 -8.68 -20.70
N TYR A 92 5.62 -9.38 -20.59
CA TYR A 92 4.70 -9.25 -19.46
C TYR A 92 5.41 -9.54 -18.13
N GLN A 93 6.23 -10.59 -18.05
CA GLN A 93 6.99 -10.88 -16.82
C GLN A 93 8.04 -9.80 -16.51
N VAL A 94 8.70 -9.24 -17.54
CA VAL A 94 9.65 -8.13 -17.36
C VAL A 94 8.94 -6.88 -16.85
N ALA A 95 7.81 -6.50 -17.45
CA ALA A 95 7.02 -5.35 -17.02
C ALA A 95 6.48 -5.55 -15.59
N LYS A 96 5.99 -6.75 -15.28
CA LYS A 96 5.53 -7.11 -13.93
C LYS A 96 6.66 -7.00 -12.90
N GLN A 97 7.84 -7.54 -13.20
CA GLN A 97 8.98 -7.44 -12.29
C GLN A 97 9.42 -5.98 -12.09
N THR A 98 9.40 -5.19 -13.17
CA THR A 98 9.74 -3.75 -13.11
C THR A 98 8.78 -2.98 -12.23
N GLU A 99 7.46 -3.20 -12.36
CA GLU A 99 6.45 -2.59 -11.48
C GLU A 99 6.69 -2.97 -10.01
N ILE A 100 6.88 -4.26 -9.72
CA ILE A 100 7.12 -4.76 -8.35
C ILE A 100 8.39 -4.13 -7.76
N GLU A 101 9.49 -4.08 -8.51
CA GLU A 101 10.74 -3.49 -8.04
C GLU A 101 10.61 -1.99 -7.78
N ALA A 102 9.89 -1.26 -8.65
CA ALA A 102 9.60 0.16 -8.45
C ALA A 102 8.77 0.38 -7.17
N GLU A 103 7.76 -0.46 -6.93
CA GLU A 103 6.92 -0.38 -5.73
C GLU A 103 7.71 -0.70 -4.45
N LEU A 104 8.52 -1.77 -4.45
CA LEU A 104 9.35 -2.15 -3.31
C LEU A 104 10.44 -1.12 -3.00
N ASN A 105 11.07 -0.54 -4.04
CA ASN A 105 12.04 0.55 -3.86
C ASN A 105 11.38 1.76 -3.20
N GLN A 106 10.17 2.11 -3.64
CA GLN A 106 9.44 3.24 -3.09
C GLN A 106 9.00 2.98 -1.64
N LEU A 107 8.54 1.77 -1.30
CA LEU A 107 8.28 1.39 0.09
C LEU A 107 9.54 1.53 0.97
N ALA A 108 10.73 1.19 0.46
CA ALA A 108 11.97 1.38 1.19
C ALA A 108 12.24 2.87 1.46
N ARG A 109 12.02 3.74 0.45
CA ARG A 109 12.17 5.19 0.58
C ARG A 109 11.18 5.80 1.58
N LEU A 110 9.90 5.41 1.50
CA LEU A 110 8.86 5.84 2.44
C LEU A 110 9.18 5.40 3.88
N GLY A 111 9.66 4.16 4.06
CA GLY A 111 10.12 3.68 5.36
C GLY A 111 11.28 4.50 5.94
N ALA A 112 12.24 4.91 5.10
CA ALA A 112 13.34 5.78 5.53
C ALA A 112 12.87 7.19 5.90
N TRP A 113 11.95 7.76 5.12
CA TRP A 113 11.36 9.10 5.37
C TRP A 113 10.70 9.18 6.76
N LEU A 114 10.02 8.11 7.19
CA LEU A 114 9.37 8.02 8.50
C LEU A 114 10.33 8.12 9.68
N GLY A 115 11.61 7.75 9.50
CA GLY A 115 12.62 7.80 10.57
C GLY A 115 12.82 9.20 11.17
N CYS A 116 12.38 10.25 10.47
CA CYS A 116 12.50 11.65 10.87
C CYS A 116 11.16 12.32 11.21
N SER A 117 10.07 11.56 11.38
CA SER A 117 8.72 12.11 11.55
C SER A 117 8.16 11.94 12.96
N GLU A 118 7.42 12.95 13.42
CA GLU A 118 6.58 12.85 14.63
C GLU A 118 5.38 11.95 14.34
N LEU A 119 5.15 10.95 15.20
CA LEU A 119 4.09 9.96 15.04
C LEU A 119 3.18 9.94 16.27
N THR A 120 1.88 9.84 16.03
CA THR A 120 0.83 9.78 17.05
C THR A 120 0.26 8.36 17.16
N ALA A 121 -0.72 8.14 18.03
CA ALA A 121 -1.52 6.92 18.01
C ALA A 121 -2.85 7.20 17.28
N ALA A 122 -3.32 6.23 16.49
CA ALA A 122 -4.65 6.22 15.88
C ALA A 122 -5.13 4.77 15.68
N ASP A 123 -6.43 4.58 15.46
CA ASP A 123 -6.97 3.29 15.04
C ASP A 123 -6.68 3.01 13.55
N LEU A 124 -6.94 1.77 13.12
CA LEU A 124 -6.62 1.33 11.76
C LEU A 124 -7.43 2.11 10.72
N SER A 125 -8.72 2.33 11.00
CA SER A 125 -9.63 3.04 10.11
C SER A 125 -9.15 4.46 9.84
N ALA A 126 -8.73 5.20 10.88
CA ALA A 126 -8.17 6.54 10.75
C ALA A 126 -6.83 6.55 10.00
N CYS A 127 -5.98 5.53 10.20
CA CYS A 127 -4.73 5.40 9.44
C CYS A 127 -4.99 5.17 7.95
N LEU A 128 -5.89 4.26 7.61
CA LEU A 128 -6.29 3.96 6.23
C LEU A 128 -6.94 5.18 5.58
N ALA A 129 -7.83 5.88 6.29
CA ALA A 129 -8.46 7.10 5.82
C ALA A 129 -7.44 8.19 5.47
N GLY A 130 -6.38 8.33 6.28
CA GLY A 130 -5.30 9.30 6.03
C GLY A 130 -4.44 8.96 4.81
N ALA A 131 -4.36 7.68 4.42
CA ALA A 131 -3.61 7.25 3.25
C ALA A 131 -4.33 7.54 1.91
N CYS A 132 -5.65 7.69 1.94
CA CYS A 132 -6.46 7.95 0.75
C CYS A 132 -6.49 9.43 0.37
N GLU A 133 -6.53 9.70 -0.94
CA GLU A 133 -6.81 11.03 -1.47
C GLU A 133 -8.31 11.21 -1.76
N GLY A 134 -8.91 12.23 -1.16
CA GLY A 134 -10.31 12.62 -1.39
C GLY A 134 -11.33 11.96 -0.46
N ALA A 135 -12.61 12.02 -0.84
CA ALA A 135 -13.71 11.56 0.01
C ALA A 135 -13.80 10.03 0.07
N LEU A 136 -14.10 9.50 1.26
CA LEU A 136 -14.33 8.08 1.51
C LEU A 136 -15.82 7.76 1.34
N SER A 137 -16.21 7.31 0.16
CA SER A 137 -17.62 7.01 -0.13
C SER A 137 -17.76 5.86 -1.13
N GLY A 138 -18.95 5.24 -1.16
CA GLY A 138 -19.28 4.16 -2.08
C GLY A 138 -18.33 2.98 -1.98
N ARG A 139 -17.92 2.45 -3.14
CA ARG A 139 -17.08 1.24 -3.25
C ARG A 139 -15.76 1.35 -2.49
N ARG A 140 -15.14 2.53 -2.50
CA ARG A 140 -13.90 2.81 -1.77
C ARG A 140 -14.07 2.58 -0.27
N ALA A 141 -15.11 3.15 0.32
CA ALA A 141 -15.38 3.01 1.75
C ALA A 141 -15.66 1.55 2.13
N GLU A 142 -16.45 0.84 1.32
CA GLU A 142 -16.77 -0.58 1.54
C GLU A 142 -15.51 -1.47 1.53
N LEU A 143 -14.61 -1.25 0.57
CA LEU A 143 -13.38 -2.03 0.45
C LEU A 143 -12.39 -1.72 1.59
N LEU A 144 -12.28 -0.46 2.01
CA LEU A 144 -11.44 -0.08 3.15
C LEU A 144 -11.96 -0.66 4.47
N GLU A 145 -13.28 -0.69 4.67
CA GLU A 145 -13.90 -1.31 5.83
C GLU A 145 -13.65 -2.83 5.85
N GLN A 146 -13.83 -3.50 4.71
CA GLN A 146 -13.54 -4.94 4.59
C GLN A 146 -12.06 -5.23 4.86
N LEU A 147 -11.15 -4.39 4.36
CA LEU A 147 -9.72 -4.51 4.60
C LEU A 147 -9.39 -4.33 6.08
N ALA A 148 -9.94 -3.29 6.73
CA ALA A 148 -9.73 -3.04 8.14
C ALA A 148 -10.22 -4.23 8.99
N LEU A 149 -11.44 -4.72 8.74
CA LEU A 149 -12.00 -5.86 9.46
C LEU A 149 -11.15 -7.13 9.28
N ARG A 150 -10.69 -7.41 8.05
CA ARG A 150 -9.84 -8.57 7.77
C ARG A 150 -8.51 -8.47 8.51
N LEU A 151 -7.88 -7.30 8.47
CA LEU A 151 -6.60 -7.05 9.13
C LEU A 151 -6.72 -7.11 10.65
N GLU A 152 -7.79 -6.58 11.23
CA GLU A 152 -8.04 -6.68 12.67
C GLU A 152 -8.22 -8.14 13.11
N GLN A 153 -8.94 -8.96 12.35
CA GLN A 153 -9.11 -10.39 12.65
C GLN A 153 -7.78 -11.16 12.61
N GLU A 154 -6.97 -10.93 11.58
CA GLU A 154 -5.71 -11.64 11.36
C GLU A 154 -4.60 -11.13 12.28
N LEU A 155 -4.46 -9.82 12.42
CA LEU A 155 -3.36 -9.21 13.18
C LEU A 155 -3.63 -9.17 14.69
N SER A 156 -4.90 -9.16 15.14
CA SER A 156 -5.21 -9.34 16.57
C SER A 156 -4.91 -10.76 17.06
N SER A 157 -4.86 -11.75 16.16
CA SER A 157 -4.45 -13.12 16.51
C SER A 157 -2.92 -13.25 16.76
N LEU A 158 -2.15 -12.23 16.34
CA LEU A 158 -0.69 -12.18 16.43
C LEU A 158 -0.16 -11.25 17.55
N LEU A 159 -1.05 -10.49 18.21
CA LEU A 159 -0.75 -9.58 19.33
C LEU A 159 -1.04 -10.22 20.69
#